data_AF-A0A8C4L3R1-F1
#
_entry.id   AF-A0A8C4L3R1-F1
#
_cell.length_a   1.000
_cell.length_b   1.000
_cell.length_c   1.000
_cell.angle_alpha   90.00
_cell.angle_beta   90.00
_cell.angle_gamma   90.00
#
_symmetry.space_group_name_H-M   'P 1'
#
loop_
_entity.id
_entity.type
_entity.pdbx_description
1 polymer ?
#
loop_
_entity_poly.entity_id
_entity_poly.type
_entity_poly.pdbx_seq_one_letter_code
_entity_poly.pdbx_strand_id
1 'polypeptide(L)'
;MLWEVQEFCKEHHWMTGIYEFLGCPIKNYVLLVSCLNTWQARVSNIPAELVTKGRLLLLSCRDVHAELESKLESIRKDILAQVQNECWSRSQQLMTELTDFIEVFQTINSDIHTISRCSQKLNEASKQYTKLEERMEYIRSLHELIRNHFSLFNAENEALDVSLLDVWEAFQFEKSQASEFLLSKQHAIVPKLQQLIAAALAELEGLIEKALSGPFMDPAQEQRSTERQLISLERQFQNTVNHLTELHRAYAVFTGTEDPRPLHHHPVIDPPNEIRVGTQDPVSCVSLSQSQESHTFISLFYR
;
A
#
# COMPACT_ATOMS: atom_id res chain seq x y z
N MET A 1 57.36 32.90 -10.55
CA MET A 1 56.95 32.21 -9.30
C MET A 1 55.44 32.15 -9.14
N LEU A 2 54.72 33.28 -8.96
CA LEU A 2 53.26 33.26 -8.75
C LEU A 2 52.46 32.72 -9.96
N TRP A 3 52.92 33.00 -11.18
CA TRP A 3 52.22 32.57 -12.41
C TRP A 3 52.19 31.05 -12.62
N GLU A 4 53.30 30.35 -12.37
CA GLU A 4 53.38 28.89 -12.56
C GLU A 4 52.54 28.12 -11.52
N VAL A 5 52.46 28.63 -10.29
CA VAL A 5 51.56 28.09 -9.25
C VAL A 5 50.10 28.35 -9.63
N GLN A 6 49.77 29.52 -10.18
CA GLN A 6 48.41 29.83 -10.67
C GLN A 6 48.00 28.93 -11.86
N GLU A 7 48.91 28.61 -12.78
CA GLU A 7 48.65 27.71 -13.90
C GLU A 7 48.34 26.29 -13.40
N PHE A 8 49.12 25.79 -12.43
CA PHE A 8 48.85 24.51 -11.76
C PHE A 8 47.48 24.49 -11.04
N CYS A 9 47.17 25.52 -10.25
CA CYS A 9 45.88 25.63 -9.56
C CYS A 9 44.70 25.71 -10.55
N LYS A 10 44.90 26.29 -11.73
CA LYS A 10 43.88 26.37 -12.78
C LYS A 10 43.63 25.00 -13.43
N GLU A 11 44.67 24.23 -13.69
CA GLU A 11 44.56 22.85 -14.19
C GLU A 11 43.92 21.90 -13.16
N HIS A 12 44.12 22.17 -11.86
CA HIS A 12 43.63 21.35 -10.76
C HIS A 12 42.40 21.93 -10.05
N HIS A 13 41.73 22.92 -10.67
CA HIS A 13 40.57 23.62 -10.09
C HIS A 13 39.41 22.69 -9.72
N TRP A 14 39.29 21.54 -10.39
CA TRP A 14 38.29 20.51 -10.07
C TRP A 14 38.33 20.01 -8.62
N MET A 15 39.45 20.20 -7.90
CA MET A 15 39.56 19.87 -6.49
C MET A 15 38.57 20.66 -5.62
N THR A 16 38.19 21.89 -5.99
CA THR A 16 37.19 22.66 -5.23
C THR A 16 35.80 22.04 -5.32
N GLY A 17 35.45 21.43 -6.46
CA GLY A 17 34.19 20.72 -6.63
C GLY A 17 34.04 19.50 -5.72
N ILE A 18 35.14 18.89 -5.28
CA ILE A 18 35.11 17.83 -4.26
C ILE A 18 34.64 18.40 -2.93
N TYR A 19 35.21 19.53 -2.52
CA TYR A 19 34.87 20.19 -1.25
C TYR A 19 33.43 20.74 -1.22
N GLU A 20 32.92 21.24 -2.34
CA GLU A 20 31.54 21.73 -2.45
C GLU A 20 30.51 20.61 -2.40
N PHE A 21 30.81 19.48 -3.04
CA PHE A 21 29.90 18.33 -3.09
C PHE A 21 29.78 17.60 -1.75
N LEU A 22 30.79 17.71 -0.88
CA LEU A 22 30.79 17.18 0.48
C LEU A 22 29.70 17.78 1.40
N GLY A 23 29.01 18.85 0.97
CA GLY A 23 27.93 19.49 1.73
C GLY A 23 26.49 19.12 1.32
N CYS A 24 26.29 18.26 0.31
CA CYS A 24 24.96 18.02 -0.27
C CYS A 24 24.24 16.79 0.32
N PRO A 25 22.91 16.86 0.58
CA PRO A 25 22.13 15.70 1.00
C PRO A 25 22.11 14.63 -0.09
N ILE A 26 22.48 13.41 0.31
CA ILE A 26 22.55 12.26 -0.58
C ILE A 26 21.13 11.82 -0.95
N LYS A 27 20.74 12.04 -2.21
CA LYS A 27 19.45 11.58 -2.78
C LYS A 27 19.59 10.71 -4.02
N ASN A 28 20.77 10.68 -4.65
CA ASN A 28 21.03 9.90 -5.86
C ASN A 28 22.39 9.21 -5.77
N TYR A 29 22.40 8.00 -5.19
CA TYR A 29 23.61 7.24 -4.94
C TYR A 29 24.39 6.90 -6.22
N VAL A 30 23.70 6.68 -7.35
CA VAL A 30 24.34 6.41 -8.64
C VAL A 30 25.21 7.58 -9.10
N LEU A 31 24.68 8.81 -9.03
CA LEU A 31 25.45 10.01 -9.37
C LEU A 31 26.64 10.21 -8.43
N LEU A 32 26.43 10.01 -7.12
CA LEU A 32 27.47 10.11 -6.11
C LEU A 32 28.64 9.15 -6.34
N VAL A 33 28.33 7.89 -6.60
CA VAL A 33 29.34 6.86 -6.87
C VAL A 33 30.07 7.13 -8.17
N SER A 34 29.38 7.59 -9.22
CA SER A 34 30.00 8.01 -10.48
C SER A 34 30.99 9.18 -10.29
N CYS A 35 30.61 10.20 -9.52
CA CYS A 35 31.49 11.31 -9.16
C CYS A 35 32.72 10.83 -8.37
N LEU A 36 32.52 9.98 -7.36
CA LEU A 36 33.61 9.39 -6.58
C LEU A 36 34.60 8.61 -7.44
N ASN A 37 34.11 7.80 -8.38
CA ASN A 37 34.98 7.05 -9.29
C ASN A 37 35.78 7.99 -10.20
N THR A 38 35.16 9.06 -10.67
CA THR A 38 35.84 10.10 -11.47
C THR A 38 36.93 10.81 -10.67
N TRP A 39 36.67 11.17 -9.41
CA TRP A 39 37.66 11.82 -8.57
C TRP A 39 38.78 10.90 -8.14
N GLN A 40 38.46 9.63 -7.83
CA GLN A 40 39.47 8.61 -7.55
C GLN A 40 40.44 8.49 -8.73
N ALA A 41 39.93 8.39 -9.96
CA ALA A 41 40.76 8.34 -11.15
C ALA A 41 41.63 9.60 -11.32
N ARG A 42 41.11 10.79 -11.01
CA ARG A 42 41.89 12.04 -11.10
C ARG A 42 42.98 12.12 -10.04
N VAL A 43 42.68 11.75 -8.80
CA VAL A 43 43.66 11.75 -7.69
C VAL A 43 44.78 10.74 -7.98
N SER A 44 44.45 9.53 -8.43
CA SER A 44 45.45 8.51 -8.78
C SER A 44 46.36 8.89 -9.96
N ASN A 45 45.97 9.87 -10.77
CA ASN A 45 46.80 10.39 -11.88
C ASN A 45 47.67 11.60 -11.47
N ILE A 46 47.59 12.07 -10.22
CA ILE A 46 48.44 13.17 -9.75
C ILE A 46 49.89 12.66 -9.64
N PRO A 47 50.86 13.31 -10.29
CA PRO A 47 52.26 12.90 -10.21
C PRO A 47 52.80 13.13 -8.79
N ALA A 48 53.58 12.18 -8.27
CA ALA A 48 54.17 12.27 -6.93
C ALA A 48 55.07 13.51 -6.75
N GLU A 49 55.75 13.91 -7.82
CA GLU A 49 56.61 15.08 -7.88
C GLU A 49 56.38 15.82 -9.21
N LEU A 50 56.27 17.14 -9.17
CA LEU A 50 56.07 17.99 -10.34
C LEU A 50 57.17 19.05 -10.42
N VAL A 51 57.92 19.05 -11.52
CA VAL A 51 58.88 20.12 -11.84
C VAL A 51 58.14 21.20 -12.62
N THR A 52 58.18 22.42 -12.11
CA THR A 52 57.63 23.61 -12.81
C THR A 52 58.26 23.80 -14.19
N LYS A 53 57.54 24.41 -15.15
CA LYS A 53 58.00 24.58 -16.55
C LYS A 53 59.37 25.27 -16.64
N GLY A 54 59.64 26.26 -15.79
CA GLY A 54 60.95 26.92 -15.70
C GLY A 54 62.07 26.10 -15.06
N ARG A 55 61.78 24.89 -14.54
CA ARG A 55 62.67 24.02 -13.76
C ARG A 55 63.25 24.67 -12.50
N LEU A 56 62.57 25.69 -11.98
CA LEU A 56 63.02 26.46 -10.81
C LEU A 56 62.55 25.84 -9.49
N LEU A 57 61.45 25.09 -9.51
CA LEU A 57 60.80 24.52 -8.34
C LEU A 57 60.42 23.06 -8.59
N LEU A 58 60.65 22.21 -7.59
CA LEU A 58 60.13 20.85 -7.48
C LEU A 58 59.02 20.84 -6.42
N LEU A 59 57.82 20.46 -6.81
CA LEU A 59 56.67 20.34 -5.91
C LEU A 59 56.49 18.87 -5.55
N SER A 60 56.45 18.55 -4.26
CA SER A 60 56.01 17.24 -3.78
C SER A 60 54.50 17.25 -3.64
N CYS A 61 53.82 16.34 -4.34
CA CYS A 61 52.37 16.16 -4.24
C CYS A 61 52.00 15.04 -3.27
N ARG A 62 52.97 14.37 -2.64
CA ARG A 62 52.76 13.15 -1.86
C ARG A 62 51.78 13.33 -0.70
N ASP A 63 51.93 14.41 0.06
CA ASP A 63 51.07 14.67 1.23
C ASP A 63 49.64 15.03 0.79
N VAL A 64 49.50 15.84 -0.26
CA VAL A 64 48.20 16.22 -0.84
C VAL A 64 47.50 15.00 -1.45
N HIS A 65 48.25 14.14 -2.14
CA HIS A 65 47.75 12.89 -2.70
C HIS A 65 47.23 11.97 -1.59
N ALA A 66 48.02 11.72 -0.55
CA ALA A 66 47.64 10.87 0.58
C ALA A 66 46.42 11.43 1.33
N GLU A 67 46.34 12.75 1.54
CA GLU A 67 45.19 13.39 2.18
C GLU A 67 43.91 13.22 1.34
N LEU A 68 43.98 13.48 0.03
CA LEU A 68 42.84 13.36 -0.87
C LEU A 68 42.37 11.90 -1.00
N GLU A 69 43.29 10.94 -1.11
CA GLU A 69 42.96 9.51 -1.11
C GLU A 69 42.28 9.09 0.19
N SER A 70 42.80 9.51 1.34
CA SER A 70 42.20 9.20 2.63
C SER A 70 40.80 9.77 2.76
N LYS A 71 40.57 11.01 2.30
CA LYS A 71 39.24 11.64 2.31
C LYS A 71 38.27 10.91 1.38
N LEU A 72 38.68 10.62 0.14
CA LEU A 72 37.85 9.88 -0.83
C LEU A 72 37.47 8.49 -0.32
N GLU A 73 38.41 7.79 0.32
CA GLU A 73 38.15 6.47 0.91
C GLU A 73 37.21 6.54 2.11
N SER A 74 37.34 7.57 2.96
CA SER A 74 36.39 7.81 4.04
C SER A 74 34.97 8.03 3.51
N ILE A 75 34.81 8.91 2.51
CA ILE A 75 33.51 9.21 1.90
C ILE A 75 32.91 7.94 1.26
N ARG A 76 33.74 7.14 0.58
CA ARG A 76 33.30 5.87 -0.01
C ARG A 76 32.74 4.93 1.07
N LYS A 77 33.41 4.82 2.22
CA LYS A 77 32.92 4.03 3.35
C LYS A 77 31.63 4.58 3.95
N ASP A 78 31.53 5.90 4.09
CA ASP A 78 30.32 6.55 4.63
C ASP A 78 29.11 6.31 3.71
N ILE A 79 29.28 6.45 2.39
CA ILE A 79 28.22 6.15 1.42
C ILE A 79 27.84 4.68 1.47
N LEU A 80 28.82 3.76 1.50
CA LEU A 80 28.54 2.33 1.61
C LEU A 80 27.69 2.02 2.84
N ALA A 81 28.09 2.55 4.01
CA ALA A 81 27.36 2.34 5.26
C ALA A 81 25.93 2.91 5.17
N GLN A 82 25.75 4.07 4.57
CA GLN A 82 24.42 4.67 4.39
C GLN A 82 23.53 3.83 3.48
N VAL A 83 24.04 3.41 2.31
CA VAL A 83 23.29 2.57 1.35
C VAL A 83 22.94 1.23 1.99
N GLN A 84 23.86 0.60 2.72
CA GLN A 84 23.61 -0.66 3.43
C GLN A 84 22.50 -0.52 4.47
N ASN A 85 22.55 0.53 5.30
CA ASN A 85 21.54 0.78 6.32
C ASN A 85 20.15 1.06 5.71
N GLU A 86 20.11 1.86 4.64
CA GLU A 86 18.87 2.14 3.93
C GLU A 86 18.30 0.87 3.29
N CYS A 87 19.15 0.09 2.62
CA CYS A 87 18.75 -1.16 2.01
C CYS A 87 18.22 -2.15 3.05
N TRP A 88 18.95 -2.36 4.16
CA TRP A 88 18.53 -3.20 5.27
C TRP A 88 17.17 -2.80 5.83
N SER A 89 17.02 -1.54 6.24
CA SER A 89 15.79 -1.05 6.88
C SER A 89 14.57 -1.14 5.97
N ARG A 90 14.73 -0.82 4.68
CA ARG A 90 13.64 -0.90 3.70
C ARG A 90 13.26 -2.34 3.37
N SER A 91 14.23 -3.24 3.22
CA SER A 91 13.98 -4.67 3.02
C SER A 91 13.18 -5.25 4.17
N GLN A 92 13.60 -5.01 5.42
CA GLN A 92 12.90 -5.49 6.61
C GLN A 92 11.47 -4.95 6.70
N GLN A 93 11.29 -3.65 6.43
CA GLN A 93 9.96 -3.03 6.42
C GLN A 93 9.05 -3.65 5.36
N LEU A 94 9.55 -3.82 4.13
CA LEU A 94 8.77 -4.39 3.03
C LEU A 94 8.44 -5.86 3.30
N MET A 95 9.42 -6.66 3.73
CA MET A 95 9.19 -8.07 4.09
C MET A 95 8.11 -8.21 5.16
N THR A 96 8.17 -7.41 6.24
CA THR A 96 7.17 -7.44 7.32
C THR A 96 5.76 -7.16 6.79
N GLU A 97 5.61 -6.15 5.93
CA GLU A 97 4.33 -5.78 5.33
C GLU A 97 3.80 -6.87 4.39
N LEU A 98 4.67 -7.47 3.58
CA LEU A 98 4.31 -8.59 2.69
C LEU A 98 3.93 -9.85 3.48
N THR A 99 4.64 -10.15 4.57
CA THR A 99 4.31 -11.28 5.46
C THR A 99 2.93 -11.11 6.09
N ASP A 100 2.55 -9.91 6.52
CA ASP A 100 1.19 -9.63 7.05
C ASP A 100 0.08 -9.86 5.99
N PHE A 101 0.37 -9.63 4.71
CA PHE A 101 -0.54 -10.05 3.62
C PHE A 101 -0.60 -11.57 3.49
N ILE A 102 0.56 -12.23 3.41
CA ILE A 102 0.71 -13.68 3.23
C ILE A 102 -0.04 -14.45 4.32
N GLU A 103 0.13 -14.08 5.59
CA GLU A 103 -0.53 -14.76 6.72
C GLU A 103 -2.06 -14.73 6.60
N VAL A 104 -2.64 -13.63 6.12
CA VAL A 104 -4.09 -13.53 5.90
C VAL A 104 -4.53 -14.39 4.71
N PHE A 105 -3.74 -14.43 3.64
CA PHE A 105 -4.07 -15.26 2.47
C PHE A 105 -3.98 -16.75 2.77
N GLN A 106 -3.02 -17.18 3.58
CA GLN A 106 -2.84 -18.59 3.97
C GLN A 106 -3.89 -19.10 4.96
N THR A 107 -4.55 -18.21 5.69
CA THR A 107 -5.57 -18.57 6.70
C THR A 107 -6.99 -18.68 6.14
N ILE A 108 -7.18 -18.43 4.84
CA ILE A 108 -8.49 -18.51 4.22
C ILE A 108 -9.04 -19.96 4.26
N ASN A 109 -10.28 -20.10 4.72
CA ASN A 109 -10.98 -21.38 4.76
C ASN A 109 -12.45 -21.17 4.34
N SER A 110 -13.35 -22.10 4.69
CA SER A 110 -14.77 -22.03 4.32
C SER A 110 -15.61 -21.05 5.17
N ASP A 111 -15.05 -20.46 6.22
CA ASP A 111 -15.75 -19.60 7.18
C ASP A 111 -15.97 -18.18 6.65
N ILE A 112 -17.16 -17.61 6.87
CA ILE A 112 -17.52 -16.29 6.33
C ILE A 112 -16.58 -15.18 6.83
N HIS A 113 -16.09 -15.26 8.07
CA HIS A 113 -15.22 -14.23 8.65
C HIS A 113 -13.81 -14.29 8.06
N THR A 114 -13.23 -15.49 7.88
CA THR A 114 -11.91 -15.62 7.26
C THR A 114 -11.93 -15.17 5.80
N ILE A 115 -13.02 -15.48 5.09
CA ILE A 115 -13.16 -15.10 3.68
C ILE A 115 -13.41 -13.59 3.53
N SER A 116 -14.23 -12.98 4.39
CA SER A 116 -14.44 -11.53 4.41
C SER A 116 -13.12 -10.78 4.71
N ARG A 117 -12.37 -11.23 5.72
CA ARG A 117 -11.05 -10.67 6.06
C ARG A 117 -10.07 -10.80 4.89
N CYS A 118 -10.02 -11.96 4.25
CA CYS A 118 -9.16 -12.19 3.09
C CYS A 118 -9.55 -11.28 1.91
N SER A 119 -10.83 -11.17 1.60
CA SER A 119 -11.33 -10.28 0.54
C SER A 119 -10.97 -8.81 0.78
N GLN A 120 -11.14 -8.32 2.02
CA GLN A 120 -10.69 -6.97 2.39
C GLN A 120 -9.18 -6.79 2.18
N LYS A 121 -8.39 -7.76 2.65
CA LYS A 121 -6.93 -7.70 2.57
C LYS A 121 -6.43 -7.81 1.13
N LEU A 122 -7.10 -8.60 0.29
CA LEU A 122 -6.82 -8.72 -1.14
C LEU A 122 -7.12 -7.42 -1.90
N ASN A 123 -8.22 -6.75 -1.55
CA ASN A 123 -8.55 -5.43 -2.10
C ASN A 123 -7.48 -4.39 -1.73
N GLU A 124 -7.02 -4.40 -0.48
CA GLU A 124 -5.91 -3.53 -0.03
C GLU A 124 -4.61 -3.84 -0.79
N ALA A 125 -4.22 -5.11 -0.85
CA ALA A 125 -3.03 -5.56 -1.59
C ALA A 125 -3.10 -5.20 -3.08
N SER A 126 -4.30 -5.16 -3.66
CA SER A 126 -4.52 -4.78 -5.06
C SER A 126 -4.40 -3.28 -5.28
N LYS A 127 -4.89 -2.46 -4.36
CA LYS A 127 -4.71 -1.00 -4.40
C LYS A 127 -3.25 -0.59 -4.21
N GLN A 128 -2.52 -1.29 -3.34
CA GLN A 128 -1.14 -0.94 -3.02
C GLN A 128 -0.09 -1.56 -3.94
N TYR A 129 -0.48 -2.50 -4.82
CA TYR A 129 0.45 -3.35 -5.57
C TYR A 129 1.55 -2.56 -6.30
N THR A 130 1.19 -1.54 -7.08
CA THR A 130 2.16 -0.71 -7.82
C THR A 130 3.18 -0.05 -6.90
N LYS A 131 2.75 0.47 -5.74
CA LYS A 131 3.64 1.09 -4.76
C LYS A 131 4.58 0.07 -4.11
N LEU A 132 4.11 -1.15 -3.87
CA LEU A 132 4.93 -2.24 -3.34
C LEU A 132 5.99 -2.68 -4.37
N GLU A 133 5.60 -2.78 -5.63
CA GLU A 133 6.50 -3.10 -6.75
C GLU A 133 7.57 -2.01 -6.95
N GLU A 134 7.20 -0.73 -6.92
CA GLU A 134 8.16 0.38 -6.97
C GLU A 134 9.18 0.34 -5.81
N ARG A 135 8.73 -0.01 -4.61
CA ARG A 135 9.61 -0.18 -3.44
C ARG A 135 10.55 -1.37 -3.61
N MET A 136 10.05 -2.48 -4.14
CA MET A 136 10.86 -3.66 -4.44
C MET A 136 11.96 -3.33 -5.46
N GLU A 137 11.59 -2.66 -6.56
CA GLU A 137 12.55 -2.28 -7.60
C GLU A 137 13.59 -1.27 -7.09
N TYR A 138 13.16 -0.33 -6.26
CA TYR A 138 14.10 0.58 -5.60
C TYR A 138 15.11 -0.16 -4.73
N ILE A 139 14.66 -1.11 -3.90
CA ILE A 139 15.56 -1.90 -3.05
C ILE A 139 16.52 -2.73 -3.92
N ARG A 140 16.03 -3.37 -4.99
CA ARG A 140 16.89 -4.09 -5.95
C ARG A 140 17.95 -3.19 -6.56
N SER A 141 17.60 -1.95 -6.90
CA SER A 141 18.56 -0.96 -7.41
C SER A 141 19.66 -0.62 -6.40
N LEU A 142 19.34 -0.61 -5.10
CA LEU A 142 20.33 -0.41 -4.02
C LEU A 142 21.25 -1.62 -3.88
N HIS A 143 20.73 -2.85 -3.89
CA HIS A 143 21.55 -4.07 -3.87
C HIS A 143 22.52 -4.10 -5.06
N GLU A 144 22.03 -3.77 -6.25
CA GLU A 144 22.84 -3.75 -7.47
C GLU A 144 23.92 -2.66 -7.44
N LEU A 145 23.62 -1.50 -6.86
CA LEU A 145 24.62 -0.45 -6.62
C LEU A 145 25.74 -0.94 -5.69
N ILE A 146 25.39 -1.59 -4.56
CA ILE A 146 26.38 -2.14 -3.63
C ILE A 146 27.26 -3.16 -4.35
N ARG A 147 26.64 -4.10 -5.07
CA ARG A 147 27.32 -5.18 -5.80
C ARG A 147 28.30 -4.65 -6.84
N ASN A 148 27.89 -3.68 -7.66
CA ASN A 148 28.68 -3.19 -8.78
C ASN A 148 29.80 -2.23 -8.40
N HIS A 149 29.65 -1.49 -7.30
CA HIS A 149 30.56 -0.38 -7.00
C HIS A 149 31.39 -0.53 -5.74
N PHE A 150 30.98 -1.41 -4.83
CA PHE A 150 31.67 -1.56 -3.54
C PHE A 150 32.25 -2.95 -3.33
N SER A 151 31.93 -3.93 -4.19
CA SER A 151 32.42 -5.32 -4.18
C SER A 151 32.40 -6.05 -2.82
N LEU A 152 31.78 -5.45 -1.80
CA LEU A 152 31.62 -5.89 -0.42
C LEU A 152 30.18 -6.33 -0.18
N PHE A 153 29.71 -7.26 -1.02
CA PHE A 153 28.49 -7.99 -0.72
C PHE A 153 28.84 -9.06 0.31
N ASN A 154 28.59 -8.77 1.58
CA ASN A 154 28.75 -9.76 2.65
C ASN A 154 27.62 -10.81 2.56
N ALA A 155 27.84 -11.97 3.16
CA ALA A 155 26.85 -13.07 3.14
C ALA A 155 25.49 -12.65 3.75
N GLU A 156 25.49 -11.67 4.66
CA GLU A 156 24.27 -11.13 5.27
C GLU A 156 23.42 -10.35 4.27
N ASN A 157 24.03 -9.51 3.44
CA ASN A 157 23.34 -8.77 2.38
C ASN A 157 22.79 -9.72 1.31
N GLU A 158 23.51 -10.79 1.00
CA GLU A 158 23.03 -11.82 0.07
C GLU A 158 21.86 -12.61 0.62
N ALA A 159 21.94 -13.05 1.87
CA ALA A 159 20.84 -13.71 2.54
C ALA A 159 19.59 -12.82 2.61
N LEU A 160 19.76 -11.51 2.84
CA LEU A 160 18.66 -10.56 2.86
C LEU A 160 18.04 -10.35 1.47
N ASP A 161 18.87 -10.19 0.42
CA ASP A 161 18.40 -10.04 -0.97
C ASP A 161 17.58 -11.26 -1.41
N VAL A 162 18.08 -12.47 -1.12
CA VAL A 162 17.36 -13.73 -1.37
C VAL A 162 16.06 -13.79 -0.57
N SER A 163 16.10 -13.52 0.73
CA SER A 163 14.90 -13.59 1.59
C SER A 163 13.82 -12.60 1.15
N LEU A 164 14.20 -11.40 0.73
CA LEU A 164 13.26 -10.40 0.22
C LEU A 164 12.59 -10.89 -1.07
N LEU A 165 13.37 -11.49 -1.98
CA LEU A 165 12.84 -12.06 -3.22
C LEU A 165 11.87 -13.19 -2.93
N ASP A 166 12.23 -14.12 -2.04
CA ASP A 166 11.38 -15.25 -1.65
C ASP A 166 10.04 -14.76 -1.07
N VAL A 167 10.07 -13.76 -0.18
CA VAL A 167 8.85 -13.17 0.41
C VAL A 167 8.01 -12.44 -0.64
N TRP A 168 8.64 -11.74 -1.59
CA TRP A 168 7.93 -11.07 -2.68
C TRP A 168 7.22 -12.09 -3.60
N GLU A 169 7.91 -13.15 -3.99
CA GLU A 169 7.34 -14.23 -4.81
C GLU A 169 6.21 -14.96 -4.08
N ALA A 170 6.41 -15.28 -2.79
CA ALA A 170 5.38 -15.87 -1.95
C ALA A 170 4.15 -14.96 -1.86
N PHE A 171 4.33 -13.64 -1.69
CA PHE A 171 3.22 -12.69 -1.68
C PHE A 171 2.43 -12.70 -3.00
N GLN A 172 3.11 -12.65 -4.14
CA GLN A 172 2.46 -12.66 -5.45
C GLN A 172 1.69 -13.97 -5.68
N PHE A 173 2.29 -15.09 -5.31
CA PHE A 173 1.68 -16.40 -5.40
C PHE A 173 0.43 -16.49 -4.52
N GLU A 174 0.55 -16.20 -3.23
CA GLU A 174 -0.56 -16.30 -2.26
C GLU A 174 -1.69 -15.32 -2.58
N LYS A 175 -1.37 -14.11 -3.06
CA LYS A 175 -2.37 -13.16 -3.55
C LYS A 175 -3.18 -13.74 -4.70
N SER A 176 -2.52 -14.40 -5.65
CA SER A 176 -3.17 -15.02 -6.81
C SER A 176 -4.05 -16.19 -6.38
N GLN A 177 -3.55 -17.05 -5.50
CA GLN A 177 -4.30 -18.16 -4.91
C GLN A 177 -5.53 -17.69 -4.14
N ALA A 178 -5.39 -16.65 -3.31
CA ALA A 178 -6.50 -16.05 -2.58
C ALA A 178 -7.56 -15.48 -3.53
N SER A 179 -7.14 -14.79 -4.60
CA SER A 179 -8.06 -14.28 -5.61
C SER A 179 -8.83 -15.41 -6.31
N GLU A 180 -8.14 -16.47 -6.74
CA GLU A 180 -8.78 -17.61 -7.40
C GLU A 180 -9.73 -18.35 -6.45
N PHE A 181 -9.31 -18.57 -5.20
CA PHE A 181 -10.16 -19.18 -4.19
C PHE A 181 -11.44 -18.36 -3.97
N LEU A 182 -11.32 -17.04 -3.78
CA LEU A 182 -12.46 -16.15 -3.58
C LEU A 182 -13.43 -16.17 -4.76
N LEU A 183 -12.91 -16.12 -5.99
CA LEU A 183 -13.70 -16.23 -7.21
C LEU A 183 -14.45 -17.58 -7.26
N SER A 184 -13.77 -18.69 -6.93
CA SER A 184 -14.39 -20.02 -6.93
C SER A 184 -15.54 -20.15 -5.93
N LYS A 185 -15.46 -19.43 -4.79
CA LYS A 185 -16.47 -19.45 -3.74
C LYS A 185 -17.59 -18.44 -3.94
N GLN A 186 -17.42 -17.49 -4.85
CA GLN A 186 -18.39 -16.42 -5.11
C GLN A 186 -19.79 -17.00 -5.43
N HIS A 187 -19.86 -18.02 -6.27
CA HIS A 187 -21.13 -18.65 -6.67
C HIS A 187 -21.87 -19.37 -5.53
N ALA A 188 -21.18 -19.73 -4.45
CA ALA A 188 -21.80 -20.37 -3.27
C ALA A 188 -22.10 -19.36 -2.15
N ILE A 189 -21.20 -18.39 -1.94
CA ILE A 189 -21.29 -17.44 -0.83
C ILE A 189 -22.24 -16.31 -1.13
N VAL A 190 -22.22 -15.76 -2.36
CA VAL A 190 -23.10 -14.64 -2.74
C VAL A 190 -24.58 -14.99 -2.57
N PRO A 191 -25.07 -16.15 -3.08
CA PRO A 191 -26.46 -16.54 -2.83
C PRO A 191 -26.77 -16.76 -1.35
N LYS A 192 -25.81 -17.27 -0.57
CA LYS A 192 -26.01 -17.47 0.86
C LYS A 192 -26.12 -16.14 1.62
N LEU A 193 -25.27 -15.16 1.30
CA LEU A 193 -25.35 -13.81 1.85
C LEU A 193 -26.68 -13.15 1.45
N GLN A 194 -27.10 -13.25 0.20
CA GLN A 194 -28.40 -12.75 -0.26
C GLN A 194 -29.56 -13.39 0.51
N GLN A 195 -29.51 -14.71 0.75
CA GLN A 195 -30.51 -15.41 1.56
C GLN A 195 -30.55 -14.89 3.01
N LEU A 196 -29.39 -14.70 3.65
CA LEU A 196 -29.30 -14.20 5.01
C LEU A 196 -29.78 -12.73 5.11
N ILE A 197 -29.44 -11.90 4.13
CA ILE A 197 -29.93 -10.52 4.01
C ILE A 197 -31.45 -10.51 3.87
N ALA A 198 -32.01 -11.32 2.97
CA ALA A 198 -33.45 -11.43 2.77
C ALA A 198 -34.17 -11.92 4.05
N ALA A 199 -33.59 -12.88 4.77
CA ALA A 199 -34.13 -13.37 6.03
C ALA A 199 -34.12 -12.30 7.12
N ALA A 200 -33.02 -11.54 7.26
CA ALA A 200 -32.93 -10.44 8.22
C ALA A 200 -33.91 -9.30 7.89
N LEU A 201 -34.09 -8.97 6.60
CA LEU A 201 -35.09 -7.99 6.16
C LEU A 201 -36.52 -8.45 6.49
N ALA A 202 -36.85 -9.72 6.20
CA ALA A 202 -38.16 -10.28 6.54
C ALA A 202 -38.41 -10.32 8.06
N GLU A 203 -37.36 -10.55 8.87
CA GLU A 203 -37.46 -10.46 10.33
C GLU A 203 -37.74 -9.02 10.78
N LEU A 204 -37.05 -8.01 10.23
CA LEU A 204 -37.32 -6.60 10.53
C LEU A 204 -38.76 -6.20 10.17
N GLU A 205 -39.23 -6.60 8.99
CA GLU A 205 -40.63 -6.38 8.57
C GLU A 205 -41.61 -7.03 9.54
N GLY A 206 -41.37 -8.28 9.94
CA GLY A 206 -42.21 -8.99 10.91
C GLY A 206 -42.18 -8.38 12.32
N LEU A 207 -41.06 -7.79 12.75
CA LEU A 207 -40.96 -7.05 14.02
C LEU A 207 -41.76 -5.74 13.95
N ILE A 208 -41.70 -5.01 12.83
CA ILE A 208 -42.50 -3.81 12.59
C ILE A 208 -43.99 -4.15 12.57
N GLU A 209 -44.39 -5.19 11.83
CA GLU A 209 -45.78 -5.64 11.77
C GLU A 209 -46.32 -6.00 13.16
N LYS A 210 -45.54 -6.76 13.95
CA LYS A 210 -45.88 -7.05 15.35
C LYS A 210 -46.10 -5.79 16.17
N ALA A 211 -45.18 -4.84 16.10
CA ALA A 211 -45.27 -3.59 16.84
C ALA A 211 -46.48 -2.73 16.43
N LEU A 212 -46.91 -2.83 15.17
CA LEU A 212 -48.08 -2.13 14.62
C LEU A 212 -49.39 -2.92 14.74
N SER A 213 -49.40 -4.04 15.47
CA SER A 213 -50.54 -4.96 15.54
C SER A 213 -51.18 -5.07 16.93
N GLY A 214 -52.45 -5.49 16.91
CA GLY A 214 -53.27 -6.02 18.01
C GLY A 214 -52.94 -5.49 19.42
N PRO A 215 -52.15 -6.24 20.22
CA PRO A 215 -51.93 -5.95 21.63
C PRO A 215 -51.17 -4.65 21.91
N PHE A 216 -50.47 -4.09 20.92
CA PHE A 216 -49.78 -2.81 21.06
C PHE A 216 -50.65 -1.61 20.66
N MET A 217 -51.75 -1.87 19.93
CA MET A 217 -52.71 -0.87 19.48
C MET A 217 -54.02 -0.89 20.30
N ASP A 218 -54.16 -1.84 21.22
CA ASP A 218 -55.34 -2.00 22.07
C ASP A 218 -55.19 -1.20 23.40
N PRO A 219 -55.97 -0.14 23.60
CA PRO A 219 -55.91 0.68 24.82
C PRO A 219 -56.41 -0.07 26.07
N ALA A 220 -57.01 -1.25 25.94
CA ALA A 220 -57.44 -2.08 27.07
C ALA A 220 -56.30 -2.96 27.66
N GLN A 221 -55.12 -2.97 27.05
CA GLN A 221 -53.98 -3.77 27.50
C GLN A 221 -53.26 -3.19 28.74
N GLU A 222 -52.62 -4.06 29.50
CA GLU A 222 -51.88 -3.66 30.71
C GLU A 222 -50.59 -2.90 30.35
N GLN A 223 -50.58 -1.59 30.63
CA GLN A 223 -49.52 -0.67 30.24
C GLN A 223 -48.08 -1.16 30.54
N ARG A 224 -47.82 -1.70 31.73
CA ARG A 224 -46.47 -2.15 32.13
C ARG A 224 -46.01 -3.41 31.39
N SER A 225 -46.92 -4.30 31.05
CA SER A 225 -46.57 -5.50 30.30
C SER A 225 -46.33 -5.17 28.83
N THR A 226 -47.15 -4.28 28.25
CA THR A 226 -46.97 -3.73 26.90
C THR A 226 -45.64 -2.98 26.75
N GLU A 227 -45.30 -2.10 27.70
CA GLU A 227 -44.02 -1.35 27.69
C GLU A 227 -42.81 -2.29 27.69
N ARG A 228 -42.80 -3.30 28.56
CA ARG A 228 -41.69 -4.29 28.61
C ARG A 228 -41.57 -5.08 27.31
N GLN A 229 -42.68 -5.43 26.68
CA GLN A 229 -42.68 -6.14 25.40
C GLN A 229 -42.16 -5.24 24.27
N LEU A 230 -42.53 -3.96 24.24
CA LEU A 230 -42.01 -2.98 23.27
C LEU A 230 -40.50 -2.79 23.41
N ILE A 231 -39.98 -2.67 24.63
CA ILE A 231 -38.52 -2.57 24.87
C ILE A 231 -37.80 -3.83 24.37
N SER A 232 -38.40 -5.01 24.58
CA SER A 232 -37.84 -6.27 24.06
C SER A 232 -37.84 -6.31 22.52
N LEU A 233 -38.91 -5.83 21.88
CA LEU A 233 -39.05 -5.72 20.43
C LEU A 233 -38.03 -4.73 19.85
N GLU A 234 -37.86 -3.56 20.47
CA GLU A 234 -36.87 -2.55 20.06
C GLU A 234 -35.45 -3.13 20.13
N ARG A 235 -35.13 -3.87 21.20
CA ARG A 235 -33.82 -4.52 21.32
C ARG A 235 -33.60 -5.59 20.26
N GLN A 236 -34.61 -6.39 19.94
CA GLN A 236 -34.53 -7.37 18.84
C GLN A 236 -34.32 -6.68 17.51
N PHE A 237 -35.10 -5.63 17.23
CA PHE A 237 -34.97 -4.84 16.02
C PHE A 237 -33.55 -4.29 15.85
N GLN A 238 -32.98 -3.68 16.89
CA GLN A 238 -31.64 -3.14 16.84
C GLN A 238 -30.57 -4.22 16.62
N ASN A 239 -30.72 -5.39 17.24
CA ASN A 239 -29.81 -6.52 17.02
C ASN A 239 -29.86 -7.00 15.56
N THR A 240 -31.06 -7.13 14.98
CA THR A 240 -31.24 -7.54 13.59
C THR A 240 -30.72 -6.48 12.61
N VAL A 241 -30.90 -5.18 12.89
CA VAL A 241 -30.30 -4.08 12.10
C VAL A 241 -28.77 -4.16 12.10
N ASN A 242 -28.16 -4.38 13.27
CA ASN A 242 -26.70 -4.52 13.37
C ASN A 242 -26.21 -5.73 12.56
N HIS A 243 -26.90 -6.86 12.67
CA HIS A 243 -26.58 -8.06 11.88
C HIS A 243 -26.73 -7.84 10.38
N LEU A 244 -27.81 -7.19 9.94
CA LEU A 244 -28.03 -6.83 8.53
C LEU A 244 -26.92 -5.92 7.99
N THR A 245 -26.44 -4.98 8.81
CA THR A 245 -25.33 -4.09 8.46
C THR A 245 -24.04 -4.87 8.25
N GLU A 246 -23.74 -5.85 9.11
CA GLU A 246 -22.59 -6.74 8.94
C GLU A 246 -22.70 -7.59 7.67
N LEU A 247 -23.88 -8.14 7.39
CA LEU A 247 -24.13 -8.92 6.17
C LEU A 247 -23.97 -8.09 4.90
N HIS A 248 -24.50 -6.86 4.86
CA HIS A 248 -24.32 -5.94 3.74
C HIS A 248 -22.85 -5.58 3.54
N ARG A 249 -22.12 -5.32 4.63
CA ARG A 249 -20.69 -5.03 4.57
C ARG A 249 -19.92 -6.21 4.00
N ALA A 250 -20.21 -7.43 4.46
CA ALA A 250 -19.60 -8.65 3.93
C ALA A 250 -19.91 -8.84 2.44
N TYR A 251 -21.16 -8.60 2.03
CA TYR A 251 -21.58 -8.64 0.63
C TYR A 251 -20.79 -7.65 -0.22
N ALA A 252 -20.77 -6.37 0.15
CA ALA A 252 -20.09 -5.32 -0.60
C ALA A 252 -18.58 -5.54 -0.73
N VAL A 253 -17.94 -6.06 0.33
CA VAL A 253 -16.52 -6.44 0.29
C VAL A 253 -16.28 -7.56 -0.73
N PHE A 254 -17.17 -8.55 -0.80
CA PHE A 254 -17.04 -9.70 -1.69
C PHE A 254 -17.37 -9.44 -3.15
N THR A 255 -18.43 -8.67 -3.42
CA THR A 255 -18.92 -8.44 -4.79
C THR A 255 -18.38 -7.15 -5.40
N GLY A 256 -17.87 -6.24 -4.57
CA GLY A 256 -17.57 -4.87 -4.99
C GLY A 256 -18.81 -4.03 -5.26
N THR A 257 -20.02 -4.52 -4.92
CA THR A 257 -21.30 -3.83 -5.16
C THR A 257 -22.05 -3.59 -3.86
N GLU A 258 -22.58 -2.38 -3.67
CA GLU A 258 -23.43 -2.07 -2.53
C GLU A 258 -24.88 -2.57 -2.70
N ASP A 259 -25.31 -2.85 -3.95
CA ASP A 259 -26.65 -3.37 -4.23
C ASP A 259 -26.65 -4.91 -4.17
N PRO A 260 -27.40 -5.52 -3.21
CA PRO A 260 -27.50 -6.97 -3.08
C PRO A 260 -28.45 -7.64 -4.08
N ARG A 261 -29.18 -6.85 -4.87
CA ARG A 261 -30.09 -7.38 -5.89
C ARG A 261 -29.34 -8.31 -6.85
N PRO A 262 -29.99 -9.37 -7.37
CA PRO A 262 -29.34 -10.29 -8.30
C PRO A 262 -28.76 -9.51 -9.48
N LEU A 263 -27.43 -9.58 -9.62
CA LEU A 263 -26.71 -9.18 -10.82
C LEU A 263 -27.19 -10.09 -11.94
N HIS A 264 -28.26 -9.69 -12.62
CA HIS A 264 -28.61 -10.28 -13.90
C HIS A 264 -27.47 -9.92 -14.85
N HIS A 265 -26.55 -10.87 -15.06
CA HIS A 265 -25.65 -10.83 -16.20
C HIS A 265 -26.52 -10.84 -17.46
N HIS A 266 -26.73 -9.67 -18.06
CA HIS A 266 -27.18 -9.60 -19.44
C HIS A 266 -26.03 -10.06 -20.33
N PRO A 267 -26.22 -11.10 -21.16
CA PRO A 267 -25.28 -11.36 -22.24
C PRO A 267 -25.33 -10.15 -23.18
N VAL A 268 -24.19 -9.54 -23.44
CA VAL A 268 -24.04 -8.55 -24.51
C VAL A 268 -24.35 -9.25 -25.83
N ILE A 269 -25.55 -9.02 -26.35
CA ILE A 269 -25.88 -9.26 -27.74
C ILE A 269 -25.76 -7.88 -28.40
N ASP A 270 -24.67 -7.64 -29.12
CA ASP A 270 -24.64 -6.59 -30.13
C ASP A 270 -25.55 -7.00 -31.30
N PRO A 271 -26.44 -6.10 -31.75
CA PRO A 271 -26.55 -5.85 -33.18
C PRO A 271 -26.71 -4.34 -33.51
N PRO A 272 -26.61 -3.94 -34.79
CA PRO A 272 -25.92 -2.73 -35.22
C PRO A 272 -26.79 -1.48 -35.36
N ASN A 273 -26.09 -0.34 -35.49
CA ASN A 273 -26.53 0.96 -36.01
C ASN A 273 -27.86 0.95 -36.78
N GLU A 274 -28.86 1.73 -36.34
CA GLU A 274 -29.28 3.00 -36.98
C GLU A 274 -30.57 3.61 -36.39
N ILE A 275 -30.63 4.94 -36.47
CA ILE A 275 -31.80 5.85 -36.41
C ILE A 275 -32.25 6.35 -35.02
N ARG A 276 -31.84 7.59 -34.78
CA ARG A 276 -32.25 8.53 -33.73
C ARG A 276 -33.54 9.25 -34.13
N VAL A 277 -34.67 8.99 -33.48
CA VAL A 277 -35.80 9.95 -33.33
C VAL A 277 -36.59 9.65 -32.05
N GLY A 278 -36.79 10.68 -31.22
CA GLY A 278 -38.07 10.90 -30.51
C GLY A 278 -38.23 10.40 -29.07
N THR A 279 -38.08 11.35 -28.13
CA THR A 279 -38.97 11.61 -26.96
C THR A 279 -39.31 10.48 -25.98
N GLN A 280 -38.82 10.57 -24.73
CA GLN A 280 -39.60 10.77 -23.48
C GLN A 280 -38.76 10.46 -22.23
N ASP A 281 -38.52 11.48 -21.41
CA ASP A 281 -38.36 11.38 -19.94
C ASP A 281 -39.75 11.22 -19.29
N PRO A 282 -39.90 10.97 -17.96
CA PRO A 282 -38.91 10.62 -16.92
C PRO A 282 -39.39 9.49 -15.97
N VAL A 283 -38.50 8.88 -15.16
CA VAL A 283 -38.81 8.64 -13.73
C VAL A 283 -37.52 8.70 -12.90
N SER A 284 -37.50 9.68 -12.00
CA SER A 284 -36.49 9.90 -10.97
C SER A 284 -36.45 8.76 -9.95
N CYS A 285 -35.30 8.13 -9.75
CA CYS A 285 -35.03 7.37 -8.53
C CYS A 285 -34.57 8.33 -7.44
N VAL A 286 -35.37 8.44 -6.38
CA VAL A 286 -35.06 9.20 -5.17
C VAL A 286 -33.85 8.55 -4.48
N SER A 287 -32.76 9.32 -4.36
CA SER A 287 -31.62 9.01 -3.52
C SER A 287 -32.01 9.16 -2.05
N LEU A 288 -31.99 8.06 -1.29
CA LEU A 288 -32.01 8.08 0.17
C LEU A 288 -30.59 8.33 0.68
N SER A 289 -30.19 9.59 0.63
CA SER A 289 -29.08 10.12 1.39
C SER A 289 -29.62 11.29 2.20
N GLN A 290 -29.95 11.04 3.48
CA GLN A 290 -29.55 11.93 4.58
C GLN A 290 -30.05 11.45 5.96
N SER A 291 -29.10 11.55 6.89
CA SER A 291 -29.28 12.01 8.28
C SER A 291 -29.96 11.07 9.28
N GLN A 292 -29.11 10.44 10.09
CA GLN A 292 -29.45 9.96 11.43
C GLN A 292 -30.06 11.10 12.26
N GLU A 293 -31.36 11.02 12.54
CA GLU A 293 -31.92 11.58 13.76
C GLU A 293 -32.50 10.42 14.57
N SER A 294 -31.88 10.20 15.73
CA SER A 294 -32.21 9.17 16.70
C SER A 294 -33.56 9.46 17.35
N HIS A 295 -34.65 9.18 16.64
CA HIS A 295 -35.98 9.15 17.23
C HIS A 295 -36.27 7.75 17.76
N THR A 296 -36.28 7.62 19.08
CA THR A 296 -36.67 6.41 19.80
C THR A 296 -38.09 6.03 19.40
N PHE A 297 -38.31 4.74 19.13
CA PHE A 297 -39.56 4.15 18.64
C PHE A 297 -40.78 4.50 19.53
N ILE A 298 -40.53 4.81 20.81
CA ILE A 298 -41.52 5.21 21.81
C ILE A 298 -42.20 6.57 21.49
N SER A 299 -41.52 7.46 20.76
CA SER A 299 -42.04 8.81 20.47
C SER A 299 -43.20 8.85 19.46
N LEU A 300 -43.44 7.76 18.73
CA LEU A 300 -44.52 7.66 17.75
C LEU A 300 -45.87 7.21 18.35
N PHE A 301 -45.87 6.67 19.58
CA PHE A 301 -47.06 6.04 20.18
C PHE A 301 -47.69 6.81 21.35
N TYR A 302 -47.10 7.94 21.76
CA TYR A 302 -47.69 8.84 22.75
C TYR A 302 -47.86 10.25 22.17
N ARG A 303 -49.00 10.47 21.49
CA ARG A 303 -49.59 11.79 21.31
C ARG A 303 -51.09 11.73 21.43
#